data_AF-A0A1C5FA95-F1
#
_entry.id   AF-A0A1C5FA95-F1
#
_cell.length_a   1.000
_cell.length_b   1.000
_cell.length_c   1.000
_cell.angle_alpha   90.00
_cell.angle_beta   90.00
_cell.angle_gamma   90.00
#
_symmetry.space_group_name_H-M   'P 1'
#
loop_
_entity.id
_entity.type
_entity.pdbx_description
1 polymer ?
#
loop_
_entity_poly.entity_id
_entity_poly.type
_entity_poly.pdbx_seq_one_letter_code
_entity_poly.pdbx_strand_id
1 'polypeptide(L)'
;MSGRTGSGSVETEPVATEVAGVAGTEPVGIDELLERVREDLDRIEPREAFEAAAEGALLVDIRYAALRERDGLIPGALVVERNELEWRV
;
A
#
# COMPACT_ATOMS: atom_id res chain seq x y z
N MET A 1 20.66 1.46 -53.00
CA MET A 1 21.10 0.39 -52.08
C MET A 1 20.83 0.91 -50.67
N SER A 2 19.65 0.63 -50.12
CA SER A 2 19.39 -0.42 -49.10
C SER A 2 20.33 -0.32 -47.91
N GLY A 3 19.95 -0.26 -46.64
CA GLY A 3 18.69 -0.13 -45.90
C GLY A 3 19.08 0.62 -44.60
N ARG A 4 18.41 0.58 -43.46
CA ARG A 4 17.31 -0.22 -42.93
C ARG A 4 16.90 0.55 -41.67
N THR A 5 15.63 0.93 -41.58
CA THR A 5 15.00 1.40 -40.35
C THR A 5 15.11 0.31 -39.29
N GLY A 6 15.76 0.60 -38.17
CA GLY A 6 15.74 -0.25 -36.98
C GLY A 6 14.87 0.40 -35.92
N SER A 7 13.56 0.13 -35.97
CA SER A 7 12.64 0.37 -34.87
C SER A 7 13.03 -0.59 -33.75
N GLY A 8 13.67 -0.10 -32.70
CA GLY A 8 13.97 -0.89 -31.50
C GLY A 8 12.69 -1.06 -30.70
N SER A 9 11.95 -2.16 -30.95
CA SER A 9 10.96 -2.67 -30.01
C SER A 9 11.70 -3.03 -28.73
N VAL A 10 11.43 -2.31 -27.65
CA VAL A 10 11.89 -2.72 -26.32
C VAL A 10 10.97 -3.84 -25.89
N GLU A 11 11.34 -5.07 -26.24
CA GLU A 11 10.71 -6.25 -25.67
C GLU A 11 11.08 -6.27 -24.18
N THR A 12 10.11 -5.96 -23.33
CA THR A 12 10.24 -6.13 -21.88
C THR A 12 10.27 -7.62 -21.58
N GLU A 13 11.48 -8.18 -21.57
CA GLU A 13 11.76 -9.50 -21.03
C GLU A 13 11.40 -9.51 -19.54
N PRO A 14 10.70 -10.53 -19.02
CA PRO A 14 10.42 -10.63 -17.60
C PRO A 14 11.73 -10.95 -16.88
N VAL A 15 12.18 -10.06 -16.00
CA VAL A 15 13.31 -10.36 -15.12
C VAL A 15 12.82 -11.36 -14.06
N ALA A 16 13.11 -12.64 -14.29
CA ALA A 16 12.92 -13.68 -13.29
C ALA A 16 14.06 -13.56 -12.27
N THR A 17 13.78 -12.95 -11.12
CA THR A 17 14.68 -13.02 -9.96
C THR A 17 14.53 -14.40 -9.34
N GLU A 18 15.48 -15.29 -9.63
CA GLU A 18 15.61 -16.58 -8.93
C GLU A 18 16.31 -16.35 -7.58
N VAL A 19 15.56 -16.56 -6.49
CA VAL A 19 16.10 -16.62 -5.12
C VAL A 19 16.13 -18.07 -4.67
N ALA A 20 17.35 -18.60 -4.44
CA ALA A 20 17.60 -19.96 -3.97
C ALA A 20 16.94 -20.20 -2.60
N GLY A 21 16.09 -21.23 -2.53
CA GLY A 21 15.06 -21.40 -1.52
C GLY A 21 15.49 -21.93 -0.14
N VAL A 22 14.68 -21.55 0.85
CA VAL A 22 14.37 -22.38 2.02
C VAL A 22 13.36 -23.44 1.55
N ALA A 23 13.61 -24.72 1.84
CA ALA A 23 12.71 -25.80 1.46
C ALA A 23 11.31 -25.60 2.07
N GLY A 24 10.30 -25.39 1.21
CA GLY A 24 8.89 -25.55 1.55
C GLY A 24 8.04 -24.27 1.67
N THR A 25 8.09 -23.34 0.71
CA THR A 25 6.91 -22.64 0.17
C THR A 25 7.37 -21.88 -1.06
N GLU A 26 6.65 -22.00 -2.18
CA GLU A 26 6.77 -20.98 -3.23
C GLU A 26 6.50 -19.61 -2.60
N PRO A 27 7.23 -18.55 -2.98
CA PRO A 27 6.95 -17.22 -2.48
C PRO A 27 5.49 -16.88 -2.76
N VAL A 28 4.72 -16.65 -1.70
CA VAL A 28 3.33 -16.21 -1.81
C VAL A 28 3.32 -14.91 -2.60
N GLY A 29 2.46 -14.83 -3.62
CA GLY A 29 2.30 -13.60 -4.39
C GLY A 29 1.89 -12.43 -3.50
N ILE A 30 2.32 -11.21 -3.83
CA ILE A 30 2.03 -10.03 -3.01
C ILE A 30 0.52 -9.85 -2.76
N ASP A 31 -0.31 -10.15 -3.76
CA ASP A 31 -1.77 -10.04 -3.64
C ASP A 31 -2.34 -11.05 -2.63
N GLU A 32 -1.93 -12.31 -2.70
CA GLU A 32 -2.37 -13.35 -1.77
C GLU A 32 -1.89 -13.06 -0.34
N LEU A 33 -0.67 -12.57 -0.18
CA LEU A 33 -0.16 -12.17 1.13
C LEU A 33 -0.96 -10.99 1.70
N LEU A 34 -1.28 -9.98 0.88
CA LEU A 34 -2.07 -8.84 1.31
C LEU A 34 -3.50 -9.23 1.65
N GLU A 35 -4.11 -10.15 0.90
CA GLU A 35 -5.45 -10.68 1.19
C GLU A 35 -5.47 -11.31 2.57
N ARG A 36 -4.56 -12.25 2.83
CA ARG A 36 -4.44 -12.92 4.14
C ARG A 36 -4.25 -11.96 5.31
N VAL A 37 -3.33 -10.99 5.18
CA VAL A 37 -3.08 -10.01 6.26
C VAL A 37 -4.30 -9.10 6.48
N ARG A 38 -5.09 -8.84 5.44
CA ARG A 38 -6.30 -8.00 5.55
C ARG A 38 -7.47 -8.71 6.19
N GLU A 39 -7.49 -10.04 6.23
CA GLU A 39 -8.52 -10.82 6.92
C GLU A 39 -8.50 -10.58 8.44
N ASP A 40 -7.32 -10.30 9.01
CA ASP A 40 -7.14 -10.03 10.43
C ASP A 40 -7.50 -8.58 10.83
N LEU A 41 -7.90 -7.74 9.88
CA LEU A 41 -8.24 -6.33 10.13
C LEU A 41 -9.76 -6.11 10.11
N ASP A 42 -10.28 -5.54 11.19
CA ASP A 42 -11.67 -5.04 11.25
C ASP A 42 -11.82 -3.79 10.37
N ARG A 43 -12.21 -4.00 9.11
CA ARG A 43 -12.55 -2.91 8.19
C ARG A 43 -13.98 -2.43 8.46
N ILE A 44 -14.09 -1.15 8.79
CA ILE A 44 -15.37 -0.46 8.99
C ILE A 44 -15.63 0.54 7.87
N GLU A 45 -16.91 0.79 7.59
CA GLU A 45 -17.33 1.78 6.60
C GLU A 45 -17.14 3.21 7.12
N PRO A 46 -17.02 4.23 6.24
CA PRO A 46 -16.79 5.61 6.65
C PRO A 46 -17.81 6.16 7.66
N ARG A 47 -19.08 5.71 7.55
CA ARG A 47 -20.14 6.12 8.48
C ARG A 47 -19.93 5.53 9.87
N GLU A 48 -19.59 4.26 9.95
CA GLU A 48 -19.32 3.57 11.21
C GLU A 48 -18.08 4.16 11.89
N ALA A 49 -17.04 4.50 11.12
CA ALA A 49 -15.87 5.20 11.63
C ALA A 49 -16.22 6.57 12.24
N PHE A 50 -17.13 7.32 11.59
CA PHE A 50 -17.61 8.60 12.12
C PHE A 50 -18.40 8.42 13.42
N GLU A 51 -19.31 7.44 13.47
CA GLU A 51 -20.09 7.13 14.67
C GLU A 51 -19.19 6.68 15.82
N ALA A 52 -18.24 5.78 15.57
CA ALA A 52 -17.25 5.35 16.56
C ALA A 52 -16.41 6.52 17.10
N ALA A 53 -15.97 7.42 16.21
CA ALA A 53 -15.23 8.62 16.63
C ALA A 53 -16.08 9.54 17.53
N ALA A 54 -17.37 9.69 17.20
CA ALA A 54 -18.31 10.46 18.03
C ALA A 54 -18.54 9.81 19.41
N GLU A 55 -18.41 8.49 19.50
CA GLU A 55 -18.49 7.72 20.76
C GLU A 55 -17.16 7.67 21.54
N GLY A 56 -16.09 8.25 21.00
CA GLY A 56 -14.80 8.40 21.68
C GLY A 56 -13.65 7.58 21.11
N ALA A 57 -13.84 6.89 19.97
CA ALA A 57 -12.74 6.25 19.25
C ALA A 57 -11.76 7.30 18.68
N LEU A 58 -10.48 6.93 18.60
CA LEU A 58 -9.45 7.79 18.03
C LEU A 58 -9.29 7.52 16.53
N LEU A 59 -9.55 8.53 15.70
CA LEU A 59 -9.16 8.51 14.30
C LEU A 59 -7.70 8.94 14.16
N VAL A 60 -6.89 8.12 13.48
CA VAL A 60 -5.50 8.41 13.17
C VAL A 60 -5.34 8.54 11.65
N ASP A 61 -4.96 9.72 11.18
CA ASP A 61 -4.65 9.97 9.77
C ASP A 61 -3.16 9.75 9.52
N ILE A 62 -2.85 8.66 8.80
CA ILE A 62 -1.48 8.26 8.47
C ILE A 62 -0.99 8.76 7.10
N ARG A 63 -1.78 9.59 6.41
CA ARG A 63 -1.46 10.07 5.06
C ARG A 63 -0.33 11.10 5.07
N TYR A 64 0.45 11.10 3.99
CA TYR A 64 1.44 12.15 3.72
C TYR A 64 0.81 13.54 3.60
N ALA A 65 1.59 14.59 3.87
CA ALA A 65 1.09 15.97 3.88
C ALA A 65 0.42 16.39 2.56
N ALA A 66 1.01 16.05 1.41
CA ALA A 66 0.47 16.40 0.10
C ALA A 66 -0.94 15.83 -0.15
N LEU A 67 -1.27 14.66 0.40
CA LEU A 67 -2.62 14.08 0.31
C LEU A 67 -3.62 14.83 1.17
N ARG A 68 -3.21 15.27 2.37
CA ARG A 68 -4.04 16.08 3.27
C ARG A 68 -4.29 17.48 2.72
N GLU A 69 -3.29 18.08 2.07
CA GLU A 69 -3.43 19.36 1.38
C GLU A 69 -4.45 19.28 0.23
N ARG A 70 -4.46 18.16 -0.51
CA ARG A 70 -5.38 17.93 -1.62
C ARG A 70 -6.79 17.58 -1.17
N ASP A 71 -6.92 16.63 -0.24
CA ASP A 71 -8.20 15.99 0.09
C ASP A 71 -8.83 16.53 1.38
N GLY A 72 -8.11 17.39 2.10
CA GLY A 72 -8.51 17.87 3.41
C GLY A 72 -8.22 16.89 4.55
N LEU A 73 -8.40 17.39 5.77
CA LEU A 73 -8.24 16.65 7.01
C LEU A 73 -9.61 16.22 7.54
N ILE A 74 -9.68 15.03 8.14
CA ILE A 74 -10.82 14.64 8.96
C ILE A 74 -10.76 15.44 10.28
N PRO A 75 -11.79 16.24 10.62
CA PRO A 75 -11.81 17.01 11.87
C PRO A 75 -11.63 16.10 13.09
N GLY A 76 -10.76 16.49 14.02
CA GLY A 76 -10.50 15.73 15.25
C GLY A 76 -9.58 14.51 15.10
N ALA A 77 -9.15 14.16 13.89
CA ALA A 77 -8.19 13.08 13.70
C ALA A 77 -6.77 13.48 14.15
N LEU A 78 -6.07 12.55 14.80
CA LEU A 78 -4.65 12.69 15.11
C LEU A 78 -3.83 12.42 13.85
N VAL A 79 -2.95 13.34 13.49
CA VAL A 79 -2.06 13.16 12.33
C VAL A 79 -0.75 12.54 12.79
N VAL A 80 -0.46 11.34 12.30
CA VAL A 80 0.85 10.68 12.48
C VAL A 80 1.21 10.01 11.17
N GLU A 81 2.16 10.57 10.42
CA GLU A 81 2.55 9.96 9.14
C GLU A 81 3.05 8.52 9.33
N ARG A 82 2.68 7.63 8.40
CA ARG A 82 3.02 6.20 8.47
C ARG A 82 4.49 5.95 8.79
N ASN A 83 5.40 6.69 8.14
CA ASN A 83 6.84 6.53 8.36
C ASN A 83 7.20 6.70 9.84
N GLU A 84 6.59 7.64 10.55
CA GLU A 84 6.90 7.90 11.95
C GLU A 84 6.49 6.73 12.87
N LEU A 85 5.49 5.94 12.47
CA LEU A 85 5.11 4.71 13.16
C LEU A 85 6.10 3.57 12.89
N GLU A 86 6.77 3.56 11.74
CA GLU A 86 7.69 2.49 11.36
C GLU A 86 9.07 2.61 12.04
N TRP A 87 9.47 3.84 12.40
CA TRP A 87 10.79 4.09 13.00
C TRP A 87 10.77 4.22 14.52
N ARG A 88 9.59 4.40 15.13
CA ARG A 88 9.46 4.71 16.57
C ARG A 88 8.77 3.64 17.41
N VAL A 89 8.36 2.52 16.80
CA VAL A 89 7.66 1.40 17.46
C VAL A 89 8.48 0.12 17.33
#